data_AF-A0AAU8TDL9-F1
#
_entry.id   AF-A0AAU8TDL9-F1
#
_cell.length_a   1.000
_cell.length_b   1.000
_cell.length_c   1.000
_cell.angle_alpha   90.00
_cell.angle_beta   90.00
_cell.angle_gamma   90.00
#
_symmetry.space_group_name_H-M   'P 1'
#
loop_
_entity.id
_entity.type
_entity.pdbx_description
1 polymer ?
#
loop_
_entity_poly.entity_id
_entity_poly.type
_entity_poly.pdbx_seq_one_letter_code
_entity_poly.pdbx_strand_id
1 'polypeptide(L)'
;MFIDWLTISQEHDHDLPVVCDVLTLTIDANTNELLSTRQPRFKHEASFSTSVTIHVQGRKIRVEGNPSRVGRLDNLFGFTSIEQCVSVYNALLREYGLPGFTRCTHVDIRQGQSGAKSGDRIADGAKIERIDLTTNVSLGEGNVLAYLRGVSSQRIGHSIGFLYPNGRTVAWTSKGNGKGGRLQYRKAYDKAFEMDQNCLPKIKRAFGENSEEYKYVQRVKDYCAQEGVVRMEQELKSEYLQREALCYWGLFDERRLAELHSEFLKIDEKLKVTAMDLQSIADKLIEEGICKGRASANATSSYAILWMSGHHHGLSQRAFETHAARLNKIGINIRNACDTTRFAPVFVRQCREVTKSTLVVPTWYQRPNHLHQVAA
;
A
#
# COMPACT_ATOMS: atom_id res chain seq x y z
N MET A 1 -4.55 -9.77 -5.02
CA MET A 1 -4.36 -8.31 -4.97
C MET A 1 -5.67 -7.62 -5.31
N PHE A 2 -6.03 -6.56 -4.60
CA PHE A 2 -7.15 -5.66 -4.92
C PHE A 2 -6.71 -4.21 -4.73
N ILE A 3 -7.52 -3.25 -5.19
CA ILE A 3 -7.25 -1.81 -5.12
C ILE A 3 -8.02 -1.21 -3.95
N ASP A 4 -7.31 -0.65 -2.97
CA ASP A 4 -7.91 -0.05 -1.78
C ASP A 4 -8.02 1.47 -1.87
N TRP A 5 -7.29 2.11 -2.78
CA TRP A 5 -7.40 3.54 -3.02
C TRP A 5 -7.08 3.83 -4.47
N LEU A 6 -7.84 4.74 -5.07
CA LEU A 6 -7.56 5.25 -6.40
C LEU A 6 -7.75 6.76 -6.42
N THR A 7 -6.75 7.46 -6.90
CA THR A 7 -6.87 8.88 -7.29
C THR A 7 -6.65 8.96 -8.79
N ILE A 8 -7.64 9.49 -9.50
CA ILE A 8 -7.62 9.62 -10.95
C ILE A 8 -8.10 11.02 -11.35
N SER A 9 -7.58 11.53 -12.46
CA SER A 9 -8.03 12.79 -13.03
C SER A 9 -8.06 12.77 -14.54
N GLN A 10 -8.88 13.61 -15.15
CA GLN A 10 -8.97 13.77 -16.60
C GLN A 10 -9.29 15.23 -16.91
N GLU A 11 -8.68 15.73 -17.98
CA GLU A 11 -8.95 17.06 -18.54
C GLU A 11 -9.78 16.86 -19.81
N HIS A 12 -10.91 17.55 -19.91
CA HIS A 12 -11.82 17.47 -21.05
C HIS A 12 -11.57 18.64 -22.03
N ASP A 13 -12.09 18.51 -23.25
CA ASP A 13 -12.02 19.54 -24.29
C ASP A 13 -13.01 20.69 -24.08
N HIS A 14 -13.98 20.50 -23.18
CA HIS A 14 -15.02 21.46 -22.81
C HIS A 14 -14.99 21.79 -21.32
N ASP A 15 -15.61 22.92 -20.96
CA ASP A 15 -15.77 23.33 -19.57
C ASP A 15 -16.81 22.46 -18.86
N LEU A 16 -16.50 22.06 -17.63
CA LEU A 16 -17.36 21.18 -16.83
C LEU A 16 -18.39 21.99 -16.03
N PRO A 17 -19.57 21.40 -15.75
CA PRO A 17 -20.60 22.09 -14.98
C PRO A 17 -20.16 22.40 -13.54
N VAL A 18 -20.74 23.46 -12.99
CA VAL A 18 -20.65 23.77 -11.57
C VAL A 18 -21.61 22.86 -10.81
N VAL A 19 -21.10 22.11 -9.85
CA VAL A 19 -21.84 21.10 -9.07
C VAL A 19 -21.86 21.42 -7.57
N CYS A 20 -21.23 22.53 -7.18
CA CYS A 20 -21.22 23.06 -5.82
C CYS A 20 -21.96 24.40 -5.74
N ASP A 21 -22.48 24.74 -4.57
CA ASP A 21 -23.15 26.03 -4.31
C ASP A 21 -22.19 27.24 -4.32
N VAL A 22 -20.88 26.99 -4.37
CA VAL A 22 -19.84 28.02 -4.33
C VAL A 22 -18.96 27.91 -5.57
N LEU A 23 -18.78 29.05 -6.25
CA LEU A 23 -17.90 29.22 -7.39
C LEU A 23 -16.89 30.34 -7.11
N THR A 24 -15.64 30.14 -7.48
CA THR A 24 -14.58 31.15 -7.42
C THR A 24 -14.10 31.45 -8.84
N LEU A 25 -14.18 32.73 -9.22
CA LEU A 25 -13.64 33.25 -10.46
C LEU A 25 -12.37 34.05 -10.16
N THR A 26 -11.30 33.79 -10.90
CA THR A 26 -10.08 34.60 -10.86
C THR A 26 -10.06 35.48 -12.11
N ILE A 27 -10.13 36.79 -11.92
CA ILE A 27 -10.18 37.77 -13.01
C ILE A 27 -8.90 38.61 -12.93
N ASP A 28 -8.25 38.84 -14.06
CA ASP A 28 -7.15 39.79 -14.14
C ASP A 28 -7.69 41.21 -13.93
N ALA A 29 -7.20 41.91 -12.91
CA ALA A 29 -7.71 43.23 -12.53
C ALA A 29 -7.39 44.33 -13.56
N ASN A 30 -6.41 44.11 -14.45
CA ASN A 30 -6.01 45.09 -15.46
C ASN A 30 -6.72 44.84 -16.80
N THR A 31 -6.90 43.58 -17.19
CA THR A 31 -7.49 43.22 -18.49
C THR A 31 -8.97 42.83 -18.42
N ASN A 32 -9.51 42.61 -17.21
CA ASN A 32 -10.83 42.01 -16.97
C ASN A 32 -11.01 40.61 -17.59
N GLU A 33 -9.94 39.94 -17.97
CA GLU A 33 -10.00 38.58 -18.51
C GLU A 33 -10.20 37.54 -17.40
N LEU A 34 -11.04 36.55 -17.67
CA LEU A 34 -11.23 35.41 -16.76
C LEU A 34 -10.05 34.44 -16.87
N LEU A 35 -9.23 34.38 -15.82
CA LEU A 35 -8.05 33.53 -15.75
C LEU A 35 -8.36 32.09 -15.33
N SER A 36 -9.27 31.89 -14.37
CA SER A 36 -9.67 30.54 -13.96
C SER A 36 -11.01 30.49 -13.24
N THR A 37 -11.69 29.36 -13.42
CA THR A 37 -12.92 29.01 -12.71
C THR A 37 -12.67 27.80 -11.82
N ARG A 38 -12.96 27.91 -10.52
CA ARG A 38 -12.75 26.83 -9.55
C ARG A 38 -13.97 26.71 -8.64
N GLN A 39 -14.28 25.48 -8.26
CA GLN A 39 -15.26 25.20 -7.22
C GLN A 39 -14.61 24.41 -6.08
N PRO A 40 -15.11 24.51 -4.84
CA PRO A 40 -14.61 23.71 -3.73
C PRO A 40 -14.69 22.21 -4.06
N ARG A 41 -13.75 21.45 -3.50
CA ARG A 41 -13.89 20.00 -3.46
C ARG A 41 -15.13 19.64 -2.63
N PHE A 42 -15.88 18.65 -3.07
CA PHE A 42 -17.02 18.12 -2.32
C PHE A 42 -16.84 16.63 -2.06
N LYS A 43 -17.55 16.13 -1.05
CA LYS A 43 -17.53 14.72 -0.68
C LYS A 43 -18.87 14.10 -1.05
N HIS A 44 -18.82 13.04 -1.83
CA HIS A 44 -19.92 12.09 -1.92
C HIS A 44 -19.80 11.16 -0.71
N GLU A 45 -20.78 11.20 0.19
CA GLU A 45 -20.88 10.29 1.34
C GLU A 45 -21.83 9.15 0.99
N ALA A 46 -21.28 7.94 0.90
CA ALA A 46 -22.10 6.73 0.73
C ALA A 46 -22.65 6.26 2.09
N SER A 47 -23.55 5.27 2.05
CA SER A 47 -24.37 4.79 3.18
C SER A 47 -23.64 4.43 4.49
N PHE A 48 -22.32 4.24 4.49
CA PHE A 48 -21.56 3.68 5.62
C PHE A 48 -20.28 4.46 5.95
N SER A 49 -20.31 5.80 5.85
CA SER A 49 -19.21 6.71 6.21
C SER A 49 -17.98 6.64 5.28
N THR A 50 -18.07 5.94 4.15
CA THR A 50 -17.04 6.06 3.09
C THR A 50 -17.32 7.32 2.28
N SER A 51 -16.35 8.22 2.23
CA SER A 51 -16.41 9.42 1.40
C SER A 51 -15.49 9.29 0.19
N VAL A 52 -16.01 9.61 -0.99
CA VAL A 52 -15.22 9.88 -2.19
C VAL A 52 -15.17 11.39 -2.37
N THR A 53 -13.98 11.94 -2.58
CA THR A 53 -13.80 13.37 -2.83
C THR A 53 -13.76 13.62 -4.33
N ILE A 54 -14.60 14.53 -4.81
CA ILE A 54 -14.67 14.96 -6.21
C ILE A 54 -14.23 16.43 -6.26
N HIS A 55 -13.42 16.76 -7.26
CA HIS A 55 -12.92 18.10 -7.47
C HIS A 55 -12.92 18.44 -8.94
N VAL A 56 -13.61 19.51 -9.29
CA VAL A 56 -13.76 20.01 -10.66
C VAL A 56 -13.11 21.38 -10.74
N GLN A 57 -12.22 21.57 -11.70
CA GLN A 57 -11.47 22.80 -11.93
C GLN A 57 -11.44 23.13 -13.42
N GLY A 58 -12.30 24.05 -13.86
CA GLY A 58 -12.50 24.34 -15.28
C GLY A 58 -12.87 23.06 -16.04
N ARG A 59 -11.93 22.57 -16.84
CA ARG A 59 -12.08 21.35 -17.67
C ARG A 59 -11.58 20.07 -17.01
N LYS A 60 -10.92 20.18 -15.86
CA LYS A 60 -10.31 19.04 -15.18
C LYS A 60 -11.22 18.51 -14.09
N ILE A 61 -11.48 17.21 -14.10
CA ILE A 61 -12.08 16.48 -12.99
C ILE A 61 -11.07 15.59 -12.31
N ARG A 62 -11.13 15.51 -10.98
CA ARG A 62 -10.31 14.64 -10.15
C ARG A 62 -11.16 13.97 -9.10
N VAL A 63 -11.03 12.65 -8.98
CA VAL A 63 -11.73 11.82 -7.99
C VAL A 63 -10.71 11.08 -7.13
N GLU A 64 -10.94 11.07 -5.82
CA GLU A 64 -10.06 10.48 -4.82
C GLU A 64 -10.87 9.73 -3.76
N GLY A 65 -10.57 8.46 -3.53
CA GLY A 65 -11.24 7.65 -2.51
C GLY A 65 -10.91 6.16 -2.60
N ASN A 66 -11.63 5.36 -1.80
CA ASN A 66 -11.58 3.91 -1.84
C ASN A 66 -12.79 3.37 -2.64
N PRO A 67 -12.64 3.05 -3.93
CA PRO A 67 -13.74 2.52 -4.75
C PRO A 67 -14.26 1.18 -4.20
N SER A 68 -13.37 0.36 -3.64
CA SER A 68 -13.72 -0.93 -3.03
C SER A 68 -14.56 -0.81 -1.74
N ARG A 69 -14.72 0.39 -1.17
CA ARG A 69 -15.48 0.63 0.07
C ARG A 69 -16.71 1.52 -0.15
N VAL A 70 -16.92 2.06 -1.35
CA VAL A 70 -18.11 2.87 -1.66
C VAL A 70 -19.36 2.02 -1.45
N GLY A 71 -20.33 2.54 -0.68
CA GLY A 71 -21.58 1.84 -0.38
C GLY A 71 -21.41 0.57 0.48
N ARG A 72 -20.27 0.39 1.17
CA ARG A 72 -19.98 -0.83 1.95
C ARG A 72 -19.49 -0.53 3.36
N LEU A 73 -19.78 -1.45 4.28
CA LEU A 73 -19.36 -1.40 5.68
C LEU A 73 -17.87 -1.72 5.90
N ASP A 74 -17.29 -2.52 5.00
CA ASP A 74 -15.91 -2.98 5.07
C ASP A 74 -15.25 -3.04 3.68
N ASN A 75 -13.93 -3.20 3.69
CA ASN A 75 -13.08 -3.33 2.52
C ASN A 75 -12.12 -4.52 2.69
N LEU A 76 -12.53 -5.60 3.35
CA LEU A 76 -11.69 -6.79 3.51
C LEU A 76 -11.26 -7.30 2.13
N PHE A 77 -12.21 -7.44 1.21
CA PHE A 77 -11.97 -7.72 -0.20
C PHE A 77 -12.48 -6.56 -1.08
N GLY A 78 -11.84 -6.35 -2.22
CA GLY A 78 -12.08 -5.22 -3.11
C GLY A 78 -12.02 -5.58 -4.59
N PHE A 79 -12.11 -4.56 -5.44
CA PHE A 79 -11.96 -4.67 -6.88
C PHE A 79 -10.53 -5.00 -7.29
N THR A 80 -10.38 -5.84 -8.32
CA THR A 80 -9.08 -6.39 -8.73
C THR A 80 -8.52 -5.76 -9.99
N SER A 81 -9.29 -4.90 -10.66
CA SER A 81 -8.85 -4.14 -11.84
C SER A 81 -9.16 -2.65 -11.73
N ILE A 82 -8.40 -1.84 -12.47
CA ILE A 82 -8.65 -0.40 -12.55
C ILE A 82 -10.01 -0.13 -13.21
N GLU A 83 -10.39 -0.90 -14.23
CA GLU A 83 -11.69 -0.80 -14.90
C GLU A 83 -12.88 -0.87 -13.93
N GLN A 84 -12.87 -1.82 -12.99
CA GLN A 84 -13.92 -1.95 -11.98
C GLN A 84 -13.98 -0.73 -11.05
N CYS A 85 -12.81 -0.21 -10.66
CA CYS A 85 -12.71 0.98 -9.83
C CYS A 85 -13.22 2.22 -10.56
N VAL A 86 -12.84 2.39 -11.84
CA VAL A 86 -13.28 3.50 -12.67
C VAL A 86 -14.78 3.42 -12.94
N SER A 87 -15.34 2.23 -13.12
CA SER A 87 -16.80 2.04 -13.27
C SER A 87 -17.58 2.60 -12.09
N VAL A 88 -17.11 2.37 -10.84
CA VAL A 88 -17.71 2.95 -9.64
C VAL A 88 -17.60 4.47 -9.63
N TYR A 89 -16.44 5.03 -9.98
CA TYR A 89 -16.29 6.48 -10.07
C TYR A 89 -17.18 7.08 -11.15
N ASN A 90 -17.28 6.47 -12.33
CA ASN A 90 -18.12 6.96 -13.43
C ASN A 90 -19.60 6.92 -13.07
N ALA A 91 -20.05 5.93 -12.30
CA ALA A 91 -21.40 5.91 -11.75
C ALA A 91 -21.65 7.09 -10.81
N LEU A 92 -20.74 7.35 -9.87
CA LEU A 92 -20.84 8.51 -8.97
C LEU A 92 -20.84 9.84 -9.74
N LEU A 93 -20.00 9.97 -10.77
CA LEU A 93 -19.94 11.19 -11.59
C LEU A 93 -21.25 11.44 -12.34
N ARG A 94 -21.92 10.38 -12.80
CA ARG A 94 -23.24 10.46 -13.46
C ARG A 94 -24.30 11.06 -12.54
N GLU A 95 -24.28 10.74 -11.24
CA GLU A 95 -25.22 11.31 -10.26
C GLU A 95 -25.14 12.84 -10.18
N TYR A 96 -23.98 13.41 -10.52
CA TYR A 96 -23.75 14.86 -10.54
C TYR A 96 -23.78 15.47 -11.95
N GLY A 97 -24.17 14.71 -12.97
CA GLY A 97 -24.15 15.18 -14.36
C GLY A 97 -22.75 15.45 -14.91
N LEU A 98 -21.71 14.86 -14.31
CA LEU A 98 -20.31 15.02 -14.72
C LEU A 98 -19.90 13.93 -15.71
N PRO A 99 -19.01 14.22 -16.68
CA PRO A 99 -18.52 13.22 -17.60
C PRO A 99 -17.66 12.18 -16.86
N GLY A 100 -17.77 10.92 -17.29
CA GLY A 100 -16.96 9.83 -16.78
C GLY A 100 -15.52 9.86 -17.31
N PHE A 101 -14.65 9.11 -16.63
CA PHE A 101 -13.30 8.84 -17.06
C PHE A 101 -13.25 7.88 -18.25
N THR A 102 -12.36 8.14 -19.20
CA THR A 102 -12.09 7.32 -20.37
C THR A 102 -10.64 6.82 -20.38
N ARG A 103 -10.40 5.72 -21.10
CA ARG A 103 -9.03 5.22 -21.33
C ARG A 103 -8.26 6.21 -22.21
N CYS A 104 -6.99 6.42 -21.89
CA CYS A 104 -6.04 7.09 -22.77
C CYS A 104 -5.82 6.23 -24.02
N THR A 105 -5.76 6.88 -25.19
CA THR A 105 -5.41 6.25 -26.46
C THR A 105 -4.07 6.73 -27.00
N HIS A 106 -3.62 7.91 -26.60
CA HIS A 106 -2.31 8.46 -26.95
C HIS A 106 -1.76 9.40 -25.86
N VAL A 107 -0.48 9.73 -25.98
CA VAL A 107 0.22 10.68 -25.10
C VAL A 107 1.02 11.63 -25.96
N ASP A 108 0.73 12.92 -25.84
CA ASP A 108 1.46 13.98 -26.52
C ASP A 108 2.40 14.71 -25.57
N ILE A 109 3.33 15.47 -26.15
CA ILE A 109 4.20 16.39 -25.42
C ILE A 109 3.61 17.79 -25.55
N ARG A 110 3.34 18.43 -24.42
CA ARG A 110 2.82 19.80 -24.38
C ARG A 110 3.85 20.75 -25.02
N GLN A 111 3.40 21.52 -26.01
CA GLN A 111 4.25 22.53 -26.65
C GLN A 111 4.49 23.69 -25.66
N GLY A 112 5.76 24.03 -25.43
CA GLY A 112 6.21 24.94 -24.37
C GLY A 112 5.86 26.43 -24.55
N GLN A 113 4.97 26.81 -25.46
CA GLN A 113 4.67 28.21 -25.76
C GLN A 113 3.90 28.95 -24.65
N SER A 114 3.35 28.24 -23.65
CA SER A 114 2.51 28.80 -22.57
C SER A 114 3.22 28.89 -21.20
N GLY A 115 4.56 28.94 -21.15
CA GLY A 115 5.29 28.96 -19.87
C GLY A 115 5.25 27.64 -19.08
N ALA A 116 4.71 26.58 -19.69
CA ALA A 116 4.79 25.21 -19.19
C ALA A 116 6.19 24.62 -19.46
N LYS A 117 6.66 23.70 -18.59
CA LYS A 117 7.96 23.05 -18.76
C LYS A 117 7.96 22.21 -20.04
N SER A 118 8.96 22.41 -20.89
CA SER A 118 9.24 21.55 -22.04
C SER A 118 9.35 20.09 -21.58
N GLY A 119 8.53 19.20 -22.13
CA GLY A 119 8.53 17.76 -21.79
C GLY A 119 7.36 17.27 -20.94
N ASP A 120 6.45 18.16 -20.49
CA ASP A 120 5.21 17.73 -19.84
C ASP A 120 4.35 16.92 -20.82
N ARG A 121 3.96 15.71 -20.40
CA ARG A 121 3.13 14.81 -21.21
C ARG A 121 1.65 15.00 -20.92
N ILE A 122 0.85 15.19 -21.96
CA ILE A 122 -0.62 15.25 -21.90
C ILE A 122 -1.21 13.98 -22.52
N ALA A 123 -2.37 13.56 -22.04
CA ALA A 123 -3.07 12.39 -22.56
C ALA A 123 -4.54 12.75 -22.71
N ASP A 124 -5.21 12.08 -23.64
CA ASP A 124 -6.61 12.27 -24.02
C ASP A 124 -7.61 11.57 -23.07
N GLY A 125 -7.10 10.79 -22.12
CA GLY A 125 -7.91 10.06 -21.14
C GLY A 125 -7.43 10.24 -19.71
N ALA A 126 -7.89 9.34 -18.86
CA ALA A 126 -7.73 9.45 -17.42
C ALA A 126 -6.32 9.07 -16.93
N LYS A 127 -5.78 9.93 -16.07
CA LYS A 127 -4.47 9.80 -15.44
C LYS A 127 -4.59 9.37 -13.98
N ILE A 128 -3.93 8.29 -13.63
CA ILE A 128 -3.82 7.79 -12.26
C ILE A 128 -2.75 8.60 -11.52
N GLU A 129 -3.15 9.26 -10.43
CA GLU A 129 -2.28 10.06 -9.57
C GLU A 129 -1.89 9.31 -8.27
N ARG A 130 -2.65 8.30 -7.88
CA ARG A 130 -2.32 7.39 -6.77
C ARG A 130 -3.08 6.08 -6.92
N ILE A 131 -2.43 4.97 -6.58
CA ILE A 131 -3.07 3.66 -6.47
C ILE A 131 -2.50 2.91 -5.26
N ASP A 132 -3.38 2.35 -4.42
CA ASP A 132 -2.97 1.55 -3.27
C ASP A 132 -3.30 0.07 -3.53
N LEU A 133 -2.26 -0.72 -3.77
CA LEU A 133 -2.33 -2.15 -4.06
C LEU A 133 -2.33 -2.94 -2.76
N THR A 134 -3.30 -3.84 -2.59
CA THR A 134 -3.53 -4.51 -1.32
C THR A 134 -3.67 -6.03 -1.47
N THR A 135 -3.08 -6.77 -0.55
CA THR A 135 -3.28 -8.22 -0.39
C THR A 135 -3.42 -8.56 1.09
N ASN A 136 -4.43 -9.34 1.44
CA ASN A 136 -4.53 -9.95 2.76
C ASN A 136 -3.86 -11.32 2.74
N VAL A 137 -3.08 -11.62 3.76
CA VAL A 137 -2.48 -12.94 3.97
C VAL A 137 -3.03 -13.54 5.26
N SER A 138 -3.31 -14.84 5.23
CA SER A 138 -3.73 -15.62 6.40
C SER A 138 -2.50 -16.29 7.00
N LEU A 139 -2.34 -16.16 8.31
CA LEU A 139 -1.21 -16.69 9.08
C LEU A 139 -1.67 -17.70 10.14
N GLY A 140 -2.99 -17.84 10.33
CA GLY A 140 -3.59 -18.55 11.45
C GLY A 140 -3.58 -17.73 12.75
N GLU A 141 -4.54 -18.04 13.61
CA GLU A 141 -4.76 -17.36 14.88
C GLU A 141 -3.49 -17.28 15.75
N GLY A 142 -3.26 -16.09 16.33
CA GLY A 142 -2.15 -15.83 17.24
C GLY A 142 -0.79 -15.54 16.59
N ASN A 143 -0.65 -15.71 15.27
CA ASN A 143 0.64 -15.59 14.59
C ASN A 143 0.97 -14.17 14.08
N VAL A 144 -0.01 -13.27 14.04
CA VAL A 144 0.10 -11.92 13.45
C VAL A 144 1.26 -11.09 14.03
N LEU A 145 1.35 -10.99 15.36
CA LEU A 145 2.38 -10.17 16.01
C LEU A 145 3.79 -10.74 15.82
N ALA A 146 3.93 -12.06 15.80
CA ALA A 146 5.20 -12.72 15.52
C ALA A 146 5.65 -12.44 14.09
N TYR A 147 4.73 -12.59 13.12
CA TYR A 147 5.00 -12.28 11.72
C TYR A 147 5.39 -10.81 11.51
N LEU A 148 4.62 -9.87 12.06
CA LEU A 148 4.91 -8.43 11.94
C LEU A 148 6.28 -8.07 12.54
N ARG A 149 6.62 -8.60 13.72
CA ARG A 149 7.96 -8.44 14.30
C ARG A 149 9.05 -8.99 13.38
N GLY A 150 8.86 -10.20 12.85
CA GLY A 150 9.75 -10.83 11.89
C GLY A 150 9.99 -9.94 10.68
N VAL A 151 8.95 -9.62 9.91
CA VAL A 151 9.09 -8.83 8.67
C VAL A 151 9.64 -7.43 8.92
N SER A 152 9.43 -6.85 10.11
CA SER A 152 9.99 -5.54 10.47
C SER A 152 11.51 -5.49 10.54
N SER A 153 12.17 -6.64 10.74
CA SER A 153 13.63 -6.75 10.69
C SER A 153 14.18 -6.63 9.26
N GLN A 154 13.33 -6.85 8.25
CA GLN A 154 13.73 -6.93 6.85
C GLN A 154 13.70 -5.56 6.16
N ARG A 155 14.57 -5.40 5.17
CA ARG A 155 14.59 -4.23 4.27
C ARG A 155 14.02 -4.56 2.90
N ILE A 156 13.39 -3.55 2.30
CA ILE A 156 12.91 -3.57 0.90
C ILE A 156 13.74 -2.56 0.11
N GLY A 157 14.73 -3.06 -0.64
CA GLY A 157 15.77 -2.20 -1.22
C GLY A 157 16.44 -1.35 -0.14
N HIS A 158 16.41 -0.03 -0.29
CA HIS A 158 16.92 0.92 0.71
C HIS A 158 15.93 1.26 1.84
N SER A 159 14.69 0.75 1.78
CA SER A 159 13.65 1.06 2.77
C SER A 159 13.84 0.23 4.04
N ILE A 160 13.82 0.91 5.18
CA ILE A 160 14.03 0.37 6.52
C ILE A 160 12.67 0.05 7.14
N GLY A 161 12.54 -1.17 7.69
CA GLY A 161 11.36 -1.59 8.44
C GLY A 161 11.22 -0.83 9.75
N PHE A 162 10.06 -0.24 9.96
CA PHE A 162 9.67 0.48 11.17
C PHE A 162 8.44 -0.20 11.78
N LEU A 163 8.66 -0.94 12.86
CA LEU A 163 7.59 -1.50 13.69
C LEU A 163 7.07 -0.39 14.61
N TYR A 164 5.76 -0.13 14.56
CA TYR A 164 5.13 0.83 15.46
C TYR A 164 5.14 0.31 16.91
N PRO A 165 5.09 1.19 17.93
CA PRO A 165 5.23 0.79 19.34
C PRO A 165 4.23 -0.28 19.81
N ASN A 166 3.03 -0.32 19.24
CA ASN A 166 2.02 -1.33 19.57
C ASN A 166 2.27 -2.70 18.92
N GLY A 167 3.28 -2.83 18.06
CA GLY A 167 3.62 -4.06 17.34
C GLY A 167 2.61 -4.49 16.25
N ARG A 168 1.56 -3.70 15.99
CA ARG A 168 0.42 -4.06 15.11
C ARG A 168 0.57 -3.56 13.68
N THR A 169 1.56 -2.71 13.41
CA THR A 169 1.85 -2.16 12.09
C THR A 169 3.35 -2.09 11.86
N VAL A 170 3.76 -2.43 10.65
CA VAL A 170 5.11 -2.21 10.11
C VAL A 170 5.01 -1.35 8.87
N ALA A 171 5.92 -0.40 8.73
CA ALA A 171 6.07 0.38 7.52
C ALA A 171 7.51 0.34 7.01
N TRP A 172 7.70 0.34 5.69
CA TRP A 172 9.04 0.42 5.08
C TRP A 172 9.26 1.80 4.48
N THR A 173 10.23 2.53 5.04
CA THR A 173 10.48 3.94 4.70
C THR A 173 11.97 4.21 4.60
N SER A 174 12.36 5.22 3.81
CA SER A 174 13.79 5.53 3.60
C SER A 174 14.54 5.89 4.88
N LYS A 175 13.86 6.52 5.84
CA LYS A 175 14.43 6.95 7.12
C LYS A 175 14.09 6.02 8.30
N GLY A 176 13.30 4.96 8.07
CA GLY A 176 12.89 4.05 9.14
C GLY A 176 12.08 4.73 10.26
N ASN A 177 11.24 5.72 9.93
CA ASN A 177 10.48 6.52 10.90
C ASN A 177 8.96 6.46 10.69
N GLY A 178 8.49 5.49 9.91
CA GLY A 178 7.07 5.31 9.58
C GLY A 178 6.47 6.37 8.64
N LYS A 179 7.23 7.40 8.22
CA LYS A 179 6.73 8.42 7.29
C LYS A 179 6.90 7.97 5.84
N GLY A 180 5.79 7.89 5.12
CA GLY A 180 5.77 7.43 3.74
C GLY A 180 6.64 8.26 2.80
N GLY A 181 7.29 7.57 1.86
CA GLY A 181 8.15 8.21 0.88
C GLY A 181 7.36 9.02 -0.15
N ARG A 182 8.07 9.85 -0.91
CA ARG A 182 7.52 10.64 -2.01
C ARG A 182 6.98 9.78 -3.17
N LEU A 183 7.68 8.68 -3.47
CA LEU A 183 7.36 7.81 -4.60
C LEU A 183 6.36 6.71 -4.24
N GLN A 184 6.54 6.10 -3.07
CA GLN A 184 5.74 4.97 -2.63
C GLN A 184 5.76 4.82 -1.11
N TYR A 185 4.78 4.11 -0.58
CA TYR A 185 4.69 3.74 0.83
C TYR A 185 4.22 2.30 0.95
N ARG A 186 4.86 1.52 1.83
CA ARG A 186 4.54 0.10 2.03
C ARG A 186 4.27 -0.13 3.50
N LYS A 187 3.18 -0.82 3.81
CA LYS A 187 2.77 -1.14 5.17
C LYS A 187 2.22 -2.56 5.26
N ALA A 188 2.45 -3.18 6.42
CA ALA A 188 1.84 -4.44 6.81
C ALA A 188 1.19 -4.23 8.17
N TYR A 189 -0.06 -4.63 8.38
CA TYR A 189 -0.71 -4.45 9.67
C TYR A 189 -1.72 -5.53 10.00
N ASP A 190 -2.01 -5.65 11.29
CA ASP A 190 -3.05 -6.49 11.86
C ASP A 190 -4.43 -5.95 11.49
N LYS A 191 -5.12 -6.64 10.59
CA LYS A 191 -6.40 -6.15 10.07
C LYS A 191 -7.53 -6.26 11.09
N ALA A 192 -7.51 -7.29 11.95
CA ALA A 192 -8.52 -7.44 13.00
C ALA A 192 -8.41 -6.31 14.03
N PHE A 193 -7.18 -5.98 14.44
CA PHE A 193 -6.92 -4.85 15.33
C PHE A 193 -7.29 -3.50 14.69
N GLU A 194 -6.97 -3.29 13.40
CA GLU A 194 -7.37 -2.08 12.70
C GLU A 194 -8.89 -1.89 12.66
N MET A 195 -9.64 -2.96 12.38
CA MET A 195 -11.10 -2.93 12.36
C MET A 195 -11.69 -2.63 13.74
N ASP A 196 -11.12 -3.21 14.79
CA ASP A 196 -11.52 -2.97 16.18
C ASP A 196 -11.34 -1.51 16.60
N GLN A 197 -10.22 -0.89 16.21
CA GLN A 197 -9.91 0.49 16.61
C GLN A 197 -10.59 1.56 15.75
N ASN A 198 -10.78 1.29 14.46
CA ASN A 198 -11.22 2.32 13.51
C ASN A 198 -12.60 2.08 12.90
N CYS A 199 -12.94 0.82 12.60
CA CYS A 199 -14.14 0.48 11.83
C CYS A 199 -15.33 0.28 12.76
N LEU A 200 -15.23 -0.63 13.73
CA LEU A 200 -16.32 -0.95 14.68
C LEU A 200 -16.79 0.29 15.47
N PRO A 201 -15.93 1.17 15.99
CA PRO A 201 -16.39 2.35 16.73
C PRO A 201 -17.14 3.36 15.86
N LYS A 202 -16.88 3.40 14.55
CA LYS A 202 -17.63 4.25 13.61
C LYS A 202 -19.02 3.67 13.34
N ILE A 203 -19.08 2.36 13.06
CA ILE A 203 -20.35 1.67 12.81
C ILE A 203 -21.23 1.65 14.06
N LYS A 204 -20.66 1.40 15.25
CA LYS A 204 -21.36 1.49 16.54
C LYS A 204 -22.00 2.85 16.75
N ARG A 205 -21.28 3.94 16.44
CA ARG A 205 -21.82 5.31 16.55
C ARG A 205 -22.91 5.62 15.54
N ALA A 206 -22.83 5.06 14.33
CA ALA A 206 -23.78 5.34 13.26
C ALA A 206 -25.08 4.50 13.36
N PHE A 207 -24.97 3.23 13.74
CA PHE A 207 -26.09 2.26 13.67
C PHE A 207 -26.45 1.63 15.03
N GLY A 208 -25.58 1.74 16.03
CA GLY A 208 -25.74 1.07 17.33
C GLY A 208 -25.13 -0.33 17.37
N GLU A 209 -24.90 -0.84 18.58
CA GLU A 209 -24.21 -2.13 18.82
C GLU A 209 -25.06 -3.36 18.49
N ASN A 210 -26.39 -3.22 18.53
CA ASN A 210 -27.32 -4.32 18.23
C ASN A 210 -27.74 -4.37 16.75
N SER A 211 -27.23 -3.48 15.91
CA SER A 211 -27.59 -3.38 14.50
C SER A 211 -27.00 -4.53 13.67
N GLU A 212 -27.64 -4.85 12.55
CA GLU A 212 -27.14 -5.89 11.63
C GLU A 212 -25.81 -5.49 10.98
N GLU A 213 -25.61 -4.19 10.73
CA GLU A 213 -24.36 -3.62 10.24
C GLU A 213 -23.21 -3.84 11.23
N TYR A 214 -23.44 -3.57 12.52
CA TYR A 214 -22.44 -3.77 13.56
C TYR A 214 -22.08 -5.25 13.70
N LYS A 215 -23.09 -6.13 13.79
CA LYS A 215 -22.89 -7.59 13.85
C LYS A 215 -22.14 -8.11 12.63
N TYR A 216 -22.45 -7.61 11.44
CA TYR A 216 -21.73 -7.97 10.21
C TYR A 216 -20.26 -7.56 10.28
N VAL A 217 -19.95 -6.31 10.63
CA VAL A 217 -18.56 -5.85 10.74
C VAL A 217 -17.81 -6.59 11.85
N GLN A 218 -18.49 -6.91 12.95
CA GLN A 218 -17.93 -7.72 14.03
C GLN A 218 -17.56 -9.12 13.52
N ARG A 219 -18.45 -9.77 12.76
CA ARG A 219 -18.18 -11.05 12.10
C ARG A 219 -16.97 -10.99 11.16
N VAL A 220 -16.81 -9.90 10.39
CA VAL A 220 -15.63 -9.69 9.54
C VAL A 220 -14.35 -9.53 10.36
N LYS A 221 -14.40 -8.76 11.46
CA LYS A 221 -13.26 -8.57 12.35
C LYS A 221 -12.88 -9.87 13.05
N ASP A 222 -13.84 -10.67 13.49
CA ASP A 222 -13.60 -11.97 14.15
C ASP A 222 -13.04 -12.99 13.17
N TYR A 223 -13.53 -13.00 11.92
CA TYR A 223 -12.92 -13.77 10.84
C TYR A 223 -11.46 -13.37 10.61
N CYS A 224 -11.15 -12.07 10.61
CA CYS A 224 -9.76 -11.60 10.49
C CYS A 224 -8.88 -12.06 11.67
N ALA A 225 -9.44 -12.13 12.88
CA ALA A 225 -8.70 -12.58 14.07
C ALA A 225 -8.42 -14.08 14.00
N GLN A 226 -9.43 -14.88 13.66
CA GLN A 226 -9.34 -16.34 13.52
C GLN A 226 -8.32 -16.75 12.44
N GLU A 227 -8.35 -16.08 11.28
CA GLU A 227 -7.43 -16.36 10.18
C GLU A 227 -6.03 -15.71 10.39
N GLY A 228 -5.86 -14.91 11.44
CA GLY A 228 -4.61 -14.18 11.67
C GLY A 228 -4.26 -13.27 10.48
N VAL A 229 -5.18 -12.42 10.08
CA VAL A 229 -5.05 -11.62 8.85
C VAL A 229 -4.05 -10.48 9.03
N VAL A 230 -2.99 -10.53 8.22
CA VAL A 230 -2.13 -9.37 7.97
C VAL A 230 -2.46 -8.79 6.60
N ARG A 231 -2.72 -7.48 6.57
CA ARG A 231 -2.89 -6.77 5.31
C ARG A 231 -1.58 -6.13 4.88
N MET A 232 -1.18 -6.44 3.66
CA MET A 232 -0.03 -5.88 2.97
C MET A 232 -0.52 -4.81 1.99
N GLU A 233 -0.19 -3.54 2.20
CA GLU A 233 -0.58 -2.43 1.32
C GLU A 233 0.66 -1.73 0.74
N GLN A 234 0.60 -1.41 -0.54
CA GLN A 234 1.61 -0.64 -1.27
C GLN A 234 0.95 0.52 -2.00
N GLU A 235 1.20 1.73 -1.50
CA GLU A 235 0.77 2.98 -2.11
C GLU A 235 1.80 3.39 -3.17
N LEU A 236 1.37 3.53 -4.41
CA LEU A 236 2.15 4.09 -5.52
C LEU A 236 1.66 5.51 -5.79
N LYS A 237 2.56 6.49 -5.69
CA LYS A 237 2.22 7.92 -5.79
C LYS A 237 2.49 8.47 -7.19
N SER A 238 1.87 9.60 -7.51
CA SER A 238 1.84 10.21 -8.85
C SER A 238 3.19 10.23 -9.54
N GLU A 239 4.24 10.65 -8.85
CA GLU A 239 5.55 10.75 -9.46
C GLU A 239 6.15 9.39 -9.82
N TYR A 240 5.96 8.37 -8.98
CA TYR A 240 6.38 7.01 -9.31
C TYR A 240 5.62 6.50 -10.53
N LEU A 241 4.29 6.68 -10.53
CA LEU A 241 3.44 6.27 -11.66
C LEU A 241 3.84 6.97 -12.96
N GLN A 242 4.15 8.27 -12.92
CA GLN A 242 4.64 9.02 -14.07
C GLN A 242 5.99 8.52 -14.57
N ARG A 243 6.94 8.30 -13.65
CA ARG A 243 8.29 7.83 -14.00
C ARG A 243 8.27 6.45 -14.66
N GLU A 244 7.41 5.56 -14.18
CA GLU A 244 7.26 4.20 -14.72
C GLU A 244 6.20 4.12 -15.85
N ALA A 245 5.65 5.26 -16.29
CA ALA A 245 4.57 5.35 -17.29
C ALA A 245 3.29 4.55 -16.96
N LEU A 246 3.05 4.26 -15.67
CA LEU A 246 1.88 3.57 -15.14
C LEU A 246 0.72 4.51 -14.80
N CYS A 247 0.81 5.79 -15.16
CA CYS A 247 -0.24 6.77 -14.89
C CYS A 247 -1.29 6.86 -16.01
N TYR A 248 -1.02 6.41 -17.23
CA TYR A 248 -1.93 6.56 -18.38
C TYR A 248 -2.85 5.35 -18.50
N TRP A 249 -4.02 5.39 -17.86
CA TRP A 249 -4.94 4.26 -17.87
C TRP A 249 -5.37 3.93 -19.31
N GLY A 250 -5.15 2.69 -19.75
CA GLY A 250 -5.37 2.27 -21.15
C GLY A 250 -4.11 2.10 -21.98
N LEU A 251 -2.96 2.66 -21.55
CA LEU A 251 -1.69 2.62 -22.28
C LEU A 251 -0.57 1.85 -21.58
N PHE A 252 -0.89 1.15 -20.49
CA PHE A 252 0.04 0.22 -19.84
C PHE A 252 -0.65 -1.10 -19.52
N ASP A 253 0.15 -2.14 -19.33
CA ASP A 253 -0.31 -3.45 -18.90
C ASP A 253 -0.49 -3.51 -17.38
N GLU A 254 -1.72 -3.69 -16.91
CA GLU A 254 -2.05 -3.76 -15.48
C GLU A 254 -1.29 -4.87 -14.74
N ARG A 255 -0.81 -5.92 -15.44
CA ARG A 255 0.04 -6.97 -14.84
C ARG A 255 1.29 -6.40 -14.18
N ARG A 256 1.81 -5.27 -14.67
CA ARG A 256 2.98 -4.61 -14.07
C ARG A 256 2.75 -4.19 -12.63
N LEU A 257 1.52 -3.80 -12.27
CA LEU A 257 1.16 -3.47 -10.88
C LEU A 257 1.22 -4.72 -9.98
N ALA A 258 0.73 -5.86 -10.49
CA ALA A 258 0.77 -7.12 -9.77
C ALA A 258 2.21 -7.62 -9.56
N GLU A 259 3.09 -7.45 -10.54
CA GLU A 259 4.53 -7.76 -10.41
C GLU A 259 5.19 -6.94 -9.30
N LEU A 260 5.02 -5.61 -9.35
CA LEU A 260 5.57 -4.69 -8.34
C LEU A 260 5.07 -5.02 -6.93
N HIS A 261 3.80 -5.38 -6.80
CA HIS A 261 3.23 -5.78 -5.52
C HIS A 261 3.74 -7.14 -5.06
N SER A 262 3.91 -8.09 -5.98
CA SER A 262 4.44 -9.42 -5.68
C SER A 262 5.86 -9.34 -5.14
N GLU A 263 6.71 -8.44 -5.64
CA GLU A 263 8.04 -8.18 -5.06
C GLU A 263 7.98 -7.76 -3.60
N PHE A 264 7.00 -6.92 -3.22
CA PHE A 264 6.77 -6.55 -1.84
C PHE A 264 6.28 -7.74 -1.00
N LEU A 265 5.36 -8.56 -1.54
CA LEU A 265 4.81 -9.71 -0.83
C LEU A 265 5.86 -10.77 -0.50
N LYS A 266 7.00 -10.81 -1.19
CA LYS A 266 8.11 -11.75 -0.95
C LYS A 266 9.05 -11.36 0.20
N ILE A 267 8.73 -10.31 0.96
CA ILE A 267 9.63 -9.83 2.02
C ILE A 267 9.96 -10.89 3.08
N ASP A 268 9.03 -11.78 3.36
CA ASP A 268 9.12 -12.86 4.32
C ASP A 268 9.87 -14.10 3.79
N GLU A 269 10.11 -14.21 2.48
CA GLU A 269 11.00 -15.25 1.94
C GLU A 269 12.41 -15.14 2.55
N LYS A 270 12.81 -13.92 2.93
CA LYS A 270 14.09 -13.65 3.61
C LYS A 270 14.10 -14.04 5.08
N LEU A 271 12.93 -14.29 5.71
CA LEU A 271 12.84 -14.69 7.12
C LEU A 271 13.11 -16.18 7.35
N LYS A 272 13.19 -16.98 6.28
CA LYS A 272 13.43 -18.43 6.36
C LYS A 272 14.77 -18.81 7.02
N VAL A 273 15.60 -17.82 7.37
CA VAL A 273 16.89 -18.01 8.05
C VAL A 273 17.00 -17.14 9.31
N THR A 274 16.03 -17.25 10.23
CA THR A 274 16.12 -16.55 11.53
C THR A 274 15.98 -17.43 12.77
N ALA A 275 16.01 -18.75 12.59
CA ALA A 275 16.09 -19.73 13.68
C ALA A 275 17.39 -20.53 13.52
N MET A 276 18.52 -19.90 13.80
CA MET A 276 19.81 -20.53 13.57
C MET A 276 20.73 -20.42 14.79
N ASP A 277 21.11 -21.59 15.30
CA ASP A 277 22.32 -21.77 16.11
C ASP A 277 23.54 -21.24 15.33
N LEU A 278 24.59 -20.88 16.04
CA LEU A 278 25.86 -20.38 15.52
C LEU A 278 26.47 -21.22 14.39
N GLN A 279 26.36 -22.54 14.57
CA GLN A 279 26.82 -23.54 13.62
C GLN A 279 26.02 -23.45 12.31
N SER A 280 24.74 -23.15 12.42
CA SER A 280 23.80 -23.12 11.32
C SER A 280 23.87 -21.84 10.47
N ILE A 281 24.20 -20.65 11.03
CA ILE A 281 24.45 -19.44 10.20
C ILE A 281 25.59 -19.70 9.20
N ALA A 282 26.68 -20.28 9.69
CA ALA A 282 27.82 -20.61 8.84
C ALA A 282 27.47 -21.70 7.81
N ASP A 283 26.70 -22.72 8.21
CA ASP A 283 26.23 -23.77 7.29
C ASP A 283 25.31 -23.22 6.20
N LYS A 284 24.36 -22.35 6.53
CA LYS A 284 23.46 -21.72 5.53
C LYS A 284 24.23 -20.88 4.52
N LEU A 285 25.21 -20.11 4.98
CA LEU A 285 26.05 -19.30 4.10
C LEU A 285 26.81 -20.16 3.08
N ILE A 286 27.14 -21.41 3.43
CA ILE A 286 27.78 -22.37 2.53
C ILE A 286 26.74 -23.04 1.63
N GLU A 287 25.62 -23.51 2.21
CA GLU A 287 24.53 -24.18 1.50
C GLU A 287 23.97 -23.30 0.36
N GLU A 288 23.77 -22.00 0.61
CA GLU A 288 23.31 -21.04 -0.41
C GLU A 288 24.42 -20.52 -1.33
N GLY A 289 25.65 -21.05 -1.22
CA GLY A 289 26.78 -20.65 -2.05
C GLY A 289 27.25 -19.20 -1.85
N ILE A 290 26.89 -18.57 -0.71
CA ILE A 290 27.21 -17.18 -0.41
C ILE A 290 28.68 -17.02 0.01
N CYS A 291 29.19 -17.98 0.79
CA CYS A 291 30.56 -18.04 1.25
C CYS A 291 31.29 -19.20 0.55
N LYS A 292 32.48 -18.94 0.02
CA LYS A 292 33.28 -19.93 -0.73
C LYS A 292 33.89 -21.03 0.15
N GLY A 293 33.88 -20.87 1.48
CA GLY A 293 34.46 -21.84 2.40
C GLY A 293 34.19 -21.54 3.86
N ARG A 294 34.37 -22.57 4.71
CA ARG A 294 34.00 -22.58 6.14
C ARG A 294 34.62 -21.44 6.95
N ALA A 295 35.87 -21.08 6.68
CA ALA A 295 36.53 -19.97 7.36
C ALA A 295 35.81 -18.63 7.13
N SER A 296 35.40 -18.35 5.89
CA SER A 296 34.68 -17.12 5.55
C SER A 296 33.25 -17.08 6.10
N ALA A 297 32.61 -18.25 6.17
CA ALA A 297 31.28 -18.42 6.75
C ALA A 297 31.32 -18.23 8.27
N ASN A 298 32.27 -18.85 8.96
CA ASN A 298 32.47 -18.70 10.41
C ASN A 298 32.79 -17.26 10.79
N ALA A 299 33.69 -16.58 10.06
CA ALA A 299 33.97 -15.17 10.30
C ALA A 299 32.71 -14.31 10.18
N THR A 300 31.90 -14.55 9.14
CA THR A 300 30.63 -13.83 8.93
C THR A 300 29.60 -14.13 10.03
N SER A 301 29.53 -15.39 10.48
CA SER A 301 28.70 -15.82 11.61
C SER A 301 29.12 -15.12 12.91
N SER A 302 30.41 -15.06 13.22
CA SER A 302 30.94 -14.36 14.40
C SER A 302 30.52 -12.89 14.47
N TYR A 303 30.51 -12.18 13.34
CA TYR A 303 30.02 -10.80 13.30
C TYR A 303 28.52 -10.67 13.52
N ALA A 304 27.72 -11.67 13.12
CA ALA A 304 26.31 -11.71 13.46
C ALA A 304 26.12 -11.86 14.98
N ILE A 305 26.90 -12.71 15.65
CA ILE A 305 26.86 -12.86 17.12
C ILE A 305 27.25 -11.56 17.82
N LEU A 306 28.37 -10.95 17.41
CA LEU A 306 28.87 -9.69 17.98
C LEU A 306 27.80 -8.61 17.90
N TRP A 307 27.13 -8.54 16.76
CA TRP A 307 26.00 -7.64 16.56
C TRP A 307 24.80 -8.01 17.46
N MET A 308 24.44 -9.30 17.55
CA MET A 308 23.36 -9.78 18.43
C MET A 308 23.61 -9.49 19.91
N SER A 309 24.87 -9.56 20.35
CA SER A 309 25.29 -9.30 21.73
C SER A 309 25.56 -7.81 22.01
N GLY A 310 25.31 -6.92 21.05
CA GLY A 310 25.49 -5.48 21.20
C GLY A 310 26.94 -5.00 21.28
N HIS A 311 27.91 -5.86 20.94
CA HIS A 311 29.33 -5.52 20.98
C HIS A 311 29.78 -4.81 19.70
N HIS A 312 30.78 -3.93 19.83
CA HIS A 312 31.35 -3.23 18.67
C HIS A 312 32.10 -4.22 17.76
N HIS A 313 31.86 -4.15 16.45
CA HIS A 313 32.41 -5.12 15.49
C HIS A 313 33.90 -4.92 15.18
N GLY A 314 34.46 -3.72 15.42
CA GLY A 314 35.89 -3.41 15.23
C GLY A 314 36.39 -3.53 13.77
N LEU A 315 35.48 -3.66 12.80
CA LEU A 315 35.77 -3.84 11.38
C LEU A 315 36.03 -2.52 10.65
N SER A 316 36.85 -2.59 9.60
CA SER A 316 36.87 -1.56 8.56
C SER A 316 35.53 -1.50 7.83
N GLN A 317 35.17 -0.33 7.30
CA GLN A 317 33.90 -0.12 6.59
C GLN A 317 33.69 -1.13 5.45
N ARG A 318 34.75 -1.42 4.67
CA ARG A 318 34.69 -2.39 3.57
C ARG A 318 34.41 -3.82 4.05
N ALA A 319 35.02 -4.23 5.17
CA ALA A 319 34.79 -5.56 5.73
C ALA A 319 33.37 -5.66 6.32
N PHE A 320 32.91 -4.62 7.02
CA PHE A 320 31.54 -4.53 7.51
C PHE A 320 30.51 -4.67 6.38
N GLU A 321 30.66 -3.91 5.30
CA GLU A 321 29.75 -3.99 4.14
C GLU A 321 29.75 -5.38 3.49
N THR A 322 30.90 -6.06 3.47
CA THR A 322 31.04 -7.43 2.93
C THR A 322 30.25 -8.42 3.78
N HIS A 323 30.42 -8.42 5.10
CA HIS A 323 29.68 -9.32 6.00
C HIS A 323 28.19 -8.97 6.03
N ALA A 324 27.85 -7.68 6.06
CA ALA A 324 26.47 -7.22 6.02
C ALA A 324 25.76 -7.57 4.71
N ALA A 325 26.46 -7.61 3.57
CA ALA A 325 25.90 -8.08 2.31
C ALA A 325 25.66 -9.59 2.31
N ARG A 326 26.56 -10.38 2.89
CA ARG A 326 26.41 -11.85 3.02
C ARG A 326 25.25 -12.20 3.95
N LEU A 327 25.21 -11.61 5.14
CA LEU A 327 24.17 -11.84 6.14
C LEU A 327 22.78 -11.41 5.65
N ASN A 328 22.69 -10.32 4.87
CA ASN A 328 21.42 -9.87 4.27
C ASN A 328 20.80 -10.91 3.33
N LYS A 329 21.62 -11.74 2.66
CA LYS A 329 21.10 -12.78 1.75
C LYS A 329 20.36 -13.87 2.54
N ILE A 330 20.80 -14.11 3.77
CA ILE A 330 20.18 -15.04 4.72
C ILE A 330 19.33 -14.28 5.77
N GLY A 331 18.77 -13.11 5.45
CA GLY A 331 17.79 -12.44 6.31
C GLY A 331 18.33 -11.72 7.56
N ILE A 332 19.63 -11.78 7.86
CA ILE A 332 20.23 -11.11 9.02
C ILE A 332 20.77 -9.74 8.60
N ASN A 333 20.20 -8.65 9.12
CA ASN A 333 20.59 -7.29 8.75
C ASN A 333 21.31 -6.54 9.87
N ILE A 334 22.64 -6.69 9.89
CA ILE A 334 23.51 -6.06 10.89
C ILE A 334 23.70 -4.53 10.70
N ARG A 335 23.10 -3.91 9.67
CA ARG A 335 23.12 -2.44 9.49
C ARG A 335 22.09 -1.73 10.36
N ASN A 336 21.14 -2.46 10.93
CA ASN A 336 20.18 -1.93 11.88
C ASN A 336 20.73 -2.12 13.30
N ALA A 337 20.28 -1.31 14.27
CA ALA A 337 20.55 -1.61 15.68
C ALA A 337 19.97 -3.00 16.02
N CYS A 338 20.71 -3.80 16.79
CA CYS A 338 20.19 -5.08 17.27
C CYS A 338 19.07 -4.79 18.26
N ASP A 339 17.84 -5.14 17.87
CA ASP A 339 16.68 -5.13 18.76
C ASP A 339 16.40 -6.59 19.13
N THR A 340 16.88 -7.01 20.30
CA THR A 340 16.70 -8.38 20.83
C THR A 340 15.24 -8.72 21.10
N THR A 341 14.31 -7.77 21.04
CA THR A 341 12.86 -8.04 21.09
C THR A 341 12.26 -8.34 19.70
N ARG A 342 12.92 -7.86 18.62
CA ARG A 342 12.65 -8.25 17.22
C ARG A 342 13.45 -9.48 16.79
N PHE A 343 14.63 -9.64 17.37
CA PHE A 343 15.57 -10.74 17.20
C PHE A 343 15.52 -11.72 18.36
N ALA A 344 14.44 -11.72 19.15
CA ALA A 344 14.31 -12.65 20.25
C ALA A 344 14.59 -14.04 19.70
N PRO A 345 15.67 -14.72 20.14
CA PRO A 345 15.71 -16.14 20.03
C PRO A 345 14.62 -16.55 21.01
N VAL A 346 13.39 -16.59 20.52
CA VAL A 346 12.51 -17.64 20.99
C VAL A 346 13.35 -18.88 20.66
N PHE A 347 14.06 -19.39 21.68
CA PHE A 347 14.53 -20.75 21.70
C PHE A 347 13.25 -21.57 21.57
N VAL A 348 12.79 -21.73 20.32
CA VAL A 348 11.53 -22.39 20.02
C VAL A 348 11.85 -23.86 20.07
N ARG A 349 11.62 -24.46 21.23
CA ARG A 349 11.40 -25.89 21.34
C ARG A 349 10.23 -26.39 20.45
N GLN A 350 9.52 -25.48 19.77
CA GLN A 350 8.52 -25.78 18.75
C GLN A 350 8.49 -24.63 17.73
N CYS A 351 9.34 -24.65 16.70
CA CYS A 351 9.11 -23.83 15.50
C CYS A 351 7.68 -24.09 15.02
N ARG A 352 6.73 -23.23 15.41
CA ARG A 352 5.40 -23.21 14.81
C ARG A 352 5.63 -22.54 13.47
N GLU A 353 5.85 -23.34 12.44
CA GLU A 353 5.95 -22.84 11.07
C GLU A 353 4.67 -22.05 10.79
N VAL A 354 4.80 -20.73 10.66
CA VAL A 354 3.67 -19.88 10.28
C VAL A 354 3.51 -20.01 8.78
N THR A 355 2.62 -20.90 8.35
CA THR A 355 2.32 -21.07 6.92
C THR A 355 1.47 -19.90 6.44
N LYS A 356 2.10 -18.99 5.70
CA LYS A 356 1.40 -17.92 4.98
C LYS A 356 0.57 -18.51 3.85
N SER A 357 -0.72 -18.17 3.83
CA SER A 357 -1.63 -18.55 2.74
C SER A 357 -2.46 -17.36 2.25
N THR A 358 -3.14 -17.55 1.13
CA THR A 358 -4.09 -16.56 0.62
C THR A 358 -5.37 -16.63 1.44
N LEU A 359 -5.85 -15.50 1.92
CA LEU A 359 -7.11 -15.44 2.66
C LEU A 359 -8.29 -15.84 1.78
N VAL A 360 -9.01 -16.89 2.18
CA VAL A 360 -10.22 -17.35 1.48
C VAL A 360 -11.36 -16.36 1.69
N VAL A 361 -12.23 -16.20 0.70
CA VAL A 361 -13.44 -15.37 0.86
C VAL A 361 -14.54 -16.25 1.45
N PRO A 362 -15.05 -15.95 2.65
CA PRO A 362 -16.10 -16.77 3.23
C PRO A 362 -17.44 -16.55 2.50
N THR A 363 -18.29 -17.58 2.49
CA THR A 363 -19.54 -17.60 1.70
C THR A 363 -20.53 -16.52 2.09
N TRP A 364 -20.51 -16.09 3.35
CA TRP A 364 -21.38 -15.04 3.89
C TRP A 364 -20.89 -13.61 3.59
N TYR A 365 -19.69 -13.45 3.01
CA TYR A 365 -19.08 -12.14 2.79
C TYR A 365 -19.78 -11.36 1.67
N GLN A 366 -20.13 -10.10 1.93
CA GLN A 366 -20.76 -9.24 0.94
C GLN A 366 -19.70 -8.63 0.02
N ARG A 367 -19.55 -9.20 -1.19
CA ARG A 367 -18.57 -8.75 -2.19
C ARG A 367 -18.93 -7.40 -2.80
N PRO A 368 -17.92 -6.62 -3.24
CA PRO A 368 -18.20 -5.40 -4.00
C PRO A 368 -18.83 -5.74 -5.36
N ASN A 369 -19.80 -4.94 -5.77
CA ASN A 369 -20.46 -5.07 -7.07
C ASN A 369 -20.36 -3.75 -7.84
N HIS A 370 -19.77 -3.80 -9.03
CA HIS A 370 -19.63 -2.65 -9.94
C HIS A 370 -20.72 -2.61 -11.03
N LEU A 371 -21.51 -3.68 -11.17
CA LEU A 371 -22.53 -3.83 -12.22
C LEU A 371 -23.90 -3.30 -11.80
N HIS A 372 -24.20 -3.23 -10.50
CA HIS A 372 -25.47 -2.68 -9.99
C HIS A 372 -25.64 -1.18 -10.24
N GLN A 373 -24.61 -0.46 -10.71
CA GLN A 373 -24.67 0.98 -10.97
C GLN A 373 -24.70 1.35 -12.47
N VAL A 374 -24.81 0.37 -13.36
CA VAL A 374 -24.95 0.59 -14.82
C VAL A 374 -26.41 0.55 -15.27
N ALA A 375 -27.33 0.13 -14.39
CA ALA A 375 -28.77 0.07 -14.65
C ALA A 375 -29.52 1.12 -13.81
N ALA A 376 -29.42 2.39 -14.22
CA ALA A 376 -30.36 3.46 -13.90
C ALA A 376 -30.25 4.52 -14.98
#